data_AF-A0A059B0F2-F1
#
_entry.id   AF-A0A059B0F2-F1
#
_cell.length_a   1.000
_cell.length_b   1.000
_cell.length_c   1.000
_cell.angle_alpha   90.00
_cell.angle_beta   90.00
_cell.angle_gamma   90.00
#
_symmetry.space_group_name_H-M   'P 1'
#
loop_
_entity.id
_entity.type
_entity.pdbx_description
1 polymer ?
#
loop_
_entity_poly.entity_id
_entity_poly.type
_entity_poly.pdbx_seq_one_letter_code
_entity_poly.pdbx_strand_id
1 'polypeptide(L)'
;MALQLWEPLKESIVAFTGLSPATFFTVLALGLAVYYVVSGLFGSLPDRHQRPRDYQEQMQPLPPPVQLVETSEDELKQYDGSDPKKSLLMANRAQIYDVSQRRRSYDVFLSFRGTDVRNYFLGHLYTALVQNGINTYMDNEDLKKGEQISLALMEAIKESQMAIVVFSKDYASSTWCLEEVAKIMECKEKRGLMVFPVFYKVEPREVRGQKQDYGEDYGEVMAKHEVKFGKDSEKVKRWKKALLDVGNLSGLHFVDGYVTTLLLQLM
;
A
#
# COMPACT_ATOMS: atom_id res chain seq x y z
N MET A 1 38.20 1.67 -2.60
CA MET A 1 37.06 2.06 -1.73
C MET A 1 36.66 1.01 -0.70
N ALA A 2 36.82 -0.30 -0.93
CA ALA A 2 36.42 -1.34 0.05
C ALA A 2 37.22 -1.35 1.37
N LEU A 3 38.46 -0.85 1.38
CA LEU A 3 39.33 -0.89 2.57
C LEU A 3 38.99 0.19 3.64
N GLN A 4 38.25 1.24 3.29
CA GLN A 4 37.93 2.33 4.23
C GLN A 4 36.82 1.98 5.23
N LEU A 5 36.06 0.91 4.99
CA LEU A 5 34.91 0.52 5.82
C LEU A 5 35.20 -0.68 6.75
N TRP A 6 36.39 -1.28 6.64
CA TRP A 6 36.69 -2.54 7.33
C TRP A 6 36.98 -2.36 8.82
N GLU A 7 37.76 -1.33 9.17
CA GLU A 7 38.07 -1.03 10.57
C GLU A 7 36.85 -0.54 11.38
N PRO A 8 36.04 0.43 10.90
CA PRO A 8 34.84 0.84 11.64
C PRO A 8 33.82 -0.29 11.79
N LEU A 9 33.76 -1.22 10.83
CA LEU A 9 32.90 -2.41 10.94
C LEU A 9 33.35 -3.32 12.10
N LYS A 10 34.66 -3.62 12.21
CA LYS A 10 35.18 -4.44 13.32
C LYS A 10 34.90 -3.81 14.69
N GLU A 11 35.11 -2.51 14.80
CA GLU A 11 34.85 -1.77 16.04
C GLU A 11 33.37 -1.83 16.44
N SER A 12 32.46 -1.67 15.47
CA SER A 12 31.03 -1.78 15.71
C SER A 12 30.59 -3.18 16.14
N ILE A 13 31.18 -4.25 15.57
CA ILE A 13 30.87 -5.64 15.95
C ILE A 13 31.23 -5.89 17.40
N VAL A 14 32.43 -5.45 17.82
CA VAL A 14 32.89 -5.60 19.21
C VAL A 14 32.02 -4.79 20.15
N ALA A 15 31.67 -3.54 19.79
CA ALA A 15 30.84 -2.68 20.62
C ALA A 15 29.42 -3.22 20.82
N PHE A 16 28.83 -3.86 19.80
CA PHE A 16 27.44 -4.29 19.84
C PHE A 16 27.25 -5.70 20.38
N THR A 17 28.23 -6.60 20.17
CA THR A 17 28.11 -8.02 20.51
C THR A 17 29.05 -8.49 21.62
N GLY A 18 30.10 -7.72 21.91
CA GLY A 18 31.18 -8.13 22.81
C GLY A 18 32.08 -9.24 22.25
N LEU A 19 31.82 -9.70 21.02
CA LEU A 19 32.59 -10.77 20.36
C LEU A 19 33.70 -10.19 19.49
N SER A 20 34.79 -10.94 19.34
CA SER A 20 35.79 -10.60 18.31
C SER A 20 35.16 -10.70 16.91
N PRO A 21 35.59 -9.89 15.92
CA PRO A 21 35.06 -9.97 14.56
C PRO A 21 35.13 -11.37 13.97
N ALA A 22 36.22 -12.12 14.23
CA ALA A 22 36.36 -13.49 13.78
C ALA A 22 35.29 -14.41 14.42
N THR A 23 35.08 -14.29 15.74
CA THR A 23 34.07 -15.06 16.47
C THR A 23 32.66 -14.75 15.94
N PHE A 24 32.35 -13.47 15.71
CA PHE A 24 31.06 -13.04 15.16
C PHE A 24 30.77 -13.68 13.80
N PHE A 25 31.71 -13.60 12.85
CA PHE A 25 31.53 -14.21 11.53
C PHE A 25 31.48 -15.74 11.57
N THR A 26 32.21 -16.39 12.49
CA THR A 26 32.11 -17.86 12.66
C THR A 26 30.74 -18.28 13.18
N VAL A 27 30.17 -17.55 14.14
CA VAL A 27 28.83 -17.85 14.69
C VAL A 27 27.75 -17.58 13.64
N LEU A 28 27.87 -16.49 12.88
CA LEU A 28 26.97 -16.17 11.77
C LEU A 28 26.99 -17.27 10.70
N ALA A 29 28.19 -17.72 10.29
CA ALA A 29 28.34 -18.78 9.29
C ALA A 29 27.78 -20.12 9.77
N LEU A 30 28.00 -20.48 11.04
CA LEU A 30 27.39 -21.67 11.65
C LEU A 30 25.87 -21.58 11.72
N GLY A 31 25.33 -20.41 12.10
CA GLY A 31 23.89 -20.18 12.13
C GLY A 31 23.25 -20.31 10.74
N LEU A 32 23.88 -19.74 9.71
CA LEU A 32 23.44 -19.91 8.33
C LEU A 32 23.52 -21.37 7.86
N ALA A 33 24.60 -22.09 8.20
CA ALA A 33 24.74 -23.50 7.85
C ALA A 33 23.65 -24.37 8.50
N VAL A 34 23.36 -24.13 9.78
CA VAL A 34 22.25 -24.81 10.50
C VAL A 34 20.91 -24.47 9.86
N TYR A 35 20.68 -23.19 9.52
CA TYR A 35 19.46 -22.76 8.82
C TYR A 35 19.26 -23.53 7.51
N TYR A 36 20.28 -23.62 6.66
CA TYR A 36 20.18 -24.35 5.39
C TYR A 36 19.97 -25.86 5.58
N VAL A 37 20.58 -26.47 6.59
CA VAL A 37 20.37 -27.90 6.91
C VAL A 37 18.94 -28.14 7.40
N VAL A 38 18.42 -27.28 8.28
CA VAL A 38 17.04 -27.39 8.81
C VAL A 38 16.01 -27.10 7.71
N SER A 39 16.22 -26.09 6.88
CA SER A 39 15.36 -25.80 5.72
C SER A 39 15.38 -26.91 4.68
N GLY A 40 16.49 -27.64 4.53
CA GLY A 40 16.58 -28.83 3.67
C GLY A 40 15.93 -30.09 4.28
N LEU A 41 15.89 -30.22 5.61
CA LEU A 41 15.28 -31.36 6.32
C LEU A 41 13.76 -31.22 6.50
N PHE A 42 13.24 -29.99 6.64
CA PHE A 42 11.82 -29.72 6.91
C PHE A 42 11.10 -29.00 5.75
N GLY A 43 11.81 -28.68 4.66
CA GLY A 43 11.23 -28.21 3.41
C GLY A 43 10.59 -29.35 2.63
N SER A 44 9.50 -29.93 3.13
CA SER A 44 8.72 -30.91 2.39
C SER A 44 8.08 -30.26 1.16
N LEU A 45 8.44 -30.83 0.01
CA LEU A 45 7.83 -30.71 -1.31
C LEU A 45 6.28 -30.65 -1.26
N PRO A 46 5.61 -29.92 -2.18
CA PRO A 46 4.21 -30.21 -2.45
C PRO A 46 4.06 -31.63 -2.98
N ASP A 47 3.10 -32.33 -2.37
CA ASP A 47 2.71 -33.71 -2.60
C ASP A 47 2.38 -33.96 -4.07
N ARG A 48 3.18 -34.80 -4.73
CA ARG A 48 2.89 -35.33 -6.05
C ARG A 48 1.91 -36.47 -5.85
N HIS A 49 0.61 -36.17 -5.88
CA HIS A 49 -0.43 -37.19 -5.97
C HIS A 49 -0.13 -38.14 -7.15
N GLN A 50 0.29 -39.36 -6.82
CA GLN A 50 0.24 -40.50 -7.72
C GLN A 50 -1.23 -40.85 -7.96
N ARG A 51 -1.76 -40.39 -9.09
CA ARG A 51 -3.06 -40.82 -9.59
C ARG A 51 -2.91 -42.26 -10.10
N PRO A 52 -3.79 -43.22 -9.72
CA PRO A 52 -3.79 -44.55 -10.31
C PRO A 52 -4.01 -44.43 -11.82
N ARG A 53 -3.13 -45.07 -12.60
CA ARG A 53 -3.29 -45.26 -14.04
C ARG A 53 -4.39 -46.29 -14.23
N ASP A 54 -5.60 -45.82 -14.50
CA ASP A 54 -6.61 -46.58 -15.24
C ASP A 54 -7.65 -45.58 -15.75
N TYR A 55 -7.36 -44.94 -16.88
CA TYR A 55 -8.35 -44.53 -17.87
C TYR A 55 -7.59 -44.34 -19.18
N GLN A 56 -7.92 -45.20 -20.15
CA GLN A 56 -7.45 -45.13 -21.52
C GLN A 56 -8.15 -43.96 -22.21
N GLU A 57 -7.64 -42.74 -22.03
CA GLU A 57 -7.98 -41.62 -22.92
C GLU A 57 -6.98 -41.56 -24.07
N GLN A 58 -7.55 -41.60 -25.27
CA GLN A 58 -6.91 -41.57 -26.57
C GLN A 58 -5.92 -40.38 -26.67
N MET A 59 -4.62 -40.64 -26.46
CA MET A 59 -3.58 -39.63 -26.64
C MET A 59 -3.45 -39.28 -28.13
N GLN A 60 -4.00 -38.15 -28.54
CA GLN A 60 -3.61 -37.52 -29.80
C GLN A 60 -2.15 -37.04 -29.72
N PRO A 61 -1.39 -37.05 -30.83
CA PRO A 61 0.01 -36.63 -30.83
C PRO A 61 0.14 -35.20 -30.30
N LEU A 62 1.19 -34.93 -29.52
CA LEU A 62 1.52 -33.58 -29.09
C LEU A 62 1.63 -32.68 -30.34
N PRO A 63 0.98 -31.51 -30.36
CA PRO A 63 1.17 -30.56 -31.43
C PRO A 63 2.67 -30.17 -31.49
N PRO A 64 3.21 -29.92 -32.69
CA PRO A 64 4.57 -29.44 -32.85
C PRO A 64 4.79 -28.15 -32.01
N PRO A 65 6.04 -27.81 -31.66
CA PRO A 65 6.35 -26.59 -30.91
C PRO A 65 5.65 -25.41 -31.58
N VAL A 66 4.72 -24.80 -30.85
CA VAL A 66 3.87 -23.73 -31.37
C VAL A 66 4.76 -22.53 -31.64
N GLN A 67 4.94 -22.18 -32.92
CA GLN A 67 5.48 -20.88 -33.30
C GLN A 67 4.52 -19.81 -32.77
N LEU A 68 5.04 -18.69 -32.26
CA LEU A 68 4.25 -17.53 -31.88
C LEU A 68 3.42 -17.08 -33.09
N VAL A 69 2.20 -17.61 -33.21
CA VAL A 69 1.19 -17.09 -34.12
C VAL A 69 0.47 -16.01 -33.33
N GLU A 70 0.49 -14.79 -33.85
CA GLU A 70 -0.29 -13.68 -33.34
C GLU A 70 -1.77 -14.09 -33.34
N THR A 71 -2.32 -14.38 -32.16
CA THR A 71 -3.76 -14.62 -32.03
C THR A 71 -4.50 -13.36 -32.43
N SER A 72 -5.39 -13.45 -33.41
CA SER A 72 -6.14 -12.29 -33.91
C SER A 72 -7.08 -11.74 -32.84
N GLU A 73 -7.26 -10.42 -32.78
CA GLU A 73 -8.13 -9.78 -31.78
C GLU A 73 -9.57 -10.29 -31.82
N ASP A 74 -10.05 -10.66 -33.00
CA ASP A 74 -11.43 -11.13 -33.21
C ASP A 74 -11.65 -12.52 -32.60
N GLU A 75 -10.68 -13.44 -32.73
CA GLU A 75 -10.75 -14.75 -32.07
C GLU A 75 -10.73 -14.61 -30.55
N LEU A 76 -9.98 -13.64 -30.02
CA LEU A 76 -9.90 -13.39 -28.59
C LEU A 76 -11.20 -12.79 -28.01
N LYS A 77 -11.86 -11.91 -28.78
CA LYS A 77 -13.17 -11.33 -28.41
C LYS A 77 -14.29 -12.36 -28.42
N GLN A 78 -14.22 -13.33 -29.31
CA GLN A 78 -15.25 -14.36 -29.48
C GLN A 78 -15.07 -15.58 -28.56
N TYR A 79 -13.90 -15.71 -27.94
CA TYR A 79 -13.63 -16.77 -26.98
C TYR A 79 -14.35 -16.52 -25.64
N ASP A 80 -15.10 -17.51 -25.16
CA ASP A 80 -15.93 -17.41 -23.94
C ASP A 80 -15.22 -17.96 -22.68
N GLY A 81 -14.03 -18.55 -22.82
CA GLY A 81 -13.26 -19.13 -21.72
C GLY A 81 -13.65 -20.56 -21.36
N SER A 82 -14.54 -21.21 -22.11
CA SER A 82 -15.08 -22.54 -21.77
C SER A 82 -14.37 -23.71 -22.46
N ASP A 83 -13.66 -23.46 -23.58
CA ASP A 83 -13.01 -24.52 -24.37
C ASP A 83 -11.54 -24.77 -23.96
N PRO A 84 -11.23 -25.86 -23.24
CA PRO A 84 -9.88 -26.15 -22.75
C PRO A 84 -8.88 -26.46 -23.88
N LYS A 85 -9.33 -26.71 -25.12
CA LYS A 85 -8.43 -26.94 -26.27
C LYS A 85 -7.83 -25.63 -26.80
N LYS A 86 -8.38 -24.48 -26.41
CA LYS A 86 -7.91 -23.13 -26.77
C LYS A 86 -7.02 -22.53 -25.67
N SER A 87 -6.05 -23.31 -25.20
CA SER A 87 -5.13 -22.94 -24.12
C SER A 87 -4.35 -21.64 -24.37
N LEU A 88 -3.95 -21.37 -25.61
CA LEU A 88 -3.25 -20.13 -25.98
C LEU A 88 -4.16 -18.89 -25.86
N LEU A 89 -5.42 -18.99 -26.30
CA LEU A 89 -6.40 -17.90 -26.12
C LEU A 89 -6.75 -17.69 -24.65
N MET A 90 -6.80 -18.75 -23.86
CA MET A 90 -6.98 -18.66 -22.41
C MET A 90 -5.81 -17.94 -21.75
N ALA A 91 -4.56 -18.25 -22.13
CA ALA A 91 -3.37 -17.58 -21.63
C ALA A 91 -3.31 -16.10 -22.05
N ASN A 92 -3.58 -15.79 -23.33
CA ASN A 92 -3.59 -14.42 -23.82
C ASN A 92 -4.72 -13.60 -23.18
N ARG A 93 -5.91 -14.17 -22.98
CA ARG A 93 -7.01 -13.50 -22.28
C ARG A 93 -6.68 -13.27 -20.80
N ALA A 94 -6.05 -14.24 -20.13
CA ALA A 94 -5.59 -14.07 -18.76
C ALA A 94 -4.53 -12.98 -18.64
N GLN A 95 -3.57 -12.92 -19.57
CA GLN A 95 -2.57 -11.85 -19.65
C GLN A 95 -3.22 -10.49 -19.93
N ILE A 96 -4.14 -10.40 -20.88
CA ILE A 96 -4.84 -9.15 -21.20
C ILE A 96 -5.71 -8.71 -20.02
N TYR A 97 -6.38 -9.64 -19.34
CA TYR A 97 -7.15 -9.35 -18.14
C TYR A 97 -6.25 -8.84 -17.01
N ASP A 98 -5.12 -9.51 -16.73
CA ASP A 98 -4.13 -9.07 -15.74
C ASP A 98 -3.55 -7.69 -16.09
N VAL A 99 -3.13 -7.48 -17.34
CA VAL A 99 -2.64 -6.17 -17.82
C VAL A 99 -3.74 -5.11 -17.72
N SER A 100 -4.99 -5.43 -18.03
CA SER A 100 -6.12 -4.49 -17.93
C SER A 100 -6.50 -4.16 -16.49
N GLN A 101 -6.39 -5.13 -15.58
CA GLN A 101 -6.60 -4.96 -14.14
C GLN A 101 -5.50 -4.09 -13.54
N ARG A 102 -4.23 -4.38 -13.86
CA ARG A 102 -3.09 -3.53 -13.48
C ARG A 102 -3.20 -2.11 -14.03
N ARG A 103 -3.81 -1.93 -15.20
CA ARG A 103 -4.10 -0.60 -15.79
C ARG A 103 -5.24 0.15 -15.08
N ARG A 104 -6.07 -0.52 -14.28
CA ARG A 104 -7.15 0.11 -13.49
C ARG A 104 -6.80 0.29 -12.01
N SER A 105 -5.83 -0.46 -11.49
CA SER A 105 -5.37 -0.31 -10.10
C SER A 105 -4.41 0.85 -9.92
N TYR A 106 -4.58 1.61 -8.84
CA TYR A 106 -3.59 2.58 -8.38
C TYR A 106 -2.64 1.90 -7.38
N ASP A 107 -1.40 2.32 -7.35
CA ASP A 107 -0.48 1.90 -6.28
C ASP A 107 -0.81 2.69 -5.01
N VAL A 108 -1.05 4.00 -5.16
CA VAL A 108 -1.26 4.93 -4.05
C VAL A 108 -2.51 5.78 -4.26
N PHE A 109 -3.35 5.84 -3.23
CA PHE A 109 -4.36 6.86 -3.03
C PHE A 109 -3.79 7.98 -2.15
N LEU A 110 -3.83 9.23 -2.60
CA LEU A 110 -3.32 10.37 -1.84
C LEU A 110 -4.48 11.25 -1.35
N SER A 111 -4.76 11.21 -0.04
CA SER A 111 -5.76 12.04 0.63
C SER A 111 -5.08 13.20 1.35
N PHE A 112 -5.62 14.40 1.19
CA PHE A 112 -5.05 15.62 1.77
C PHE A 112 -6.10 16.72 1.82
N ARG A 113 -5.78 17.78 2.58
CA ARG A 113 -6.55 19.02 2.57
C ARG A 113 -5.98 19.97 1.53
N GLY A 114 -6.76 20.30 0.52
CA GLY A 114 -6.27 21.04 -0.63
C GLY A 114 -5.70 22.43 -0.30
N THR A 115 -6.35 23.13 0.62
CA THR A 115 -5.97 24.49 1.05
C THR A 115 -4.63 24.54 1.79
N ASP A 116 -4.17 23.42 2.35
CA ASP A 116 -3.10 23.42 3.35
C ASP A 116 -1.74 23.05 2.74
N VAL A 117 -1.75 22.15 1.75
CA VAL A 117 -0.52 21.47 1.31
C VAL A 117 -0.21 21.58 -0.19
N ARG A 118 -1.10 22.18 -1.00
CA ARG A 118 -1.03 22.09 -2.48
C ARG A 118 0.25 22.63 -3.12
N ASN A 119 0.85 23.70 -2.60
CA ASN A 119 1.80 24.48 -3.40
C ASN A 119 3.27 24.08 -3.26
N TYR A 120 3.65 23.25 -2.28
CA TYR A 120 5.04 22.81 -2.12
C TYR A 120 5.17 21.33 -1.76
N PHE A 121 4.77 20.96 -0.54
CA PHE A 121 4.95 19.59 -0.04
C PHE A 121 4.24 18.54 -0.92
N LEU A 122 2.95 18.75 -1.20
CA LEU A 122 2.15 17.78 -1.93
C LEU A 122 2.59 17.64 -3.40
N GLY A 123 2.90 18.76 -4.06
CA GLY A 123 3.39 18.75 -5.43
C GLY A 123 4.70 17.98 -5.56
N HIS A 124 5.62 18.16 -4.61
CA HIS A 124 6.86 17.39 -4.55
C HIS A 124 6.60 15.91 -4.27
N LEU A 125 5.73 15.58 -3.31
CA LEU A 125 5.40 14.18 -3.00
C LEU A 125 4.83 13.46 -4.22
N TYR A 126 3.84 14.06 -4.86
CA TYR A 126 3.25 13.49 -6.06
C TYR A 126 4.25 13.33 -7.20
N THR A 127 5.04 14.38 -7.48
CA THR A 127 6.07 14.34 -8.53
C THR A 127 7.05 13.21 -8.26
N ALA A 128 7.46 13.05 -7.00
CA ALA A 128 8.44 12.05 -6.63
C ALA A 128 7.87 10.63 -6.70
N LEU A 129 6.61 10.40 -6.32
CA LEU A 129 5.90 9.12 -6.53
C LEU A 129 5.86 8.76 -8.03
N VAL A 130 5.43 9.70 -8.87
CA VAL A 130 5.33 9.50 -10.33
C VAL A 130 6.71 9.24 -10.96
N GLN A 131 7.75 9.97 -10.54
CA GLN A 131 9.12 9.77 -11.01
C GLN A 131 9.69 8.39 -10.64
N ASN A 132 9.19 7.77 -9.57
CA ASN A 132 9.56 6.41 -9.17
C ASN A 132 8.62 5.35 -9.78
N GLY A 133 7.76 5.72 -10.73
CA GLY A 133 6.87 4.78 -11.42
C GLY A 133 5.66 4.35 -10.61
N ILE A 134 5.32 5.05 -9.52
CA ILE A 134 4.21 4.73 -8.64
C ILE A 134 2.93 5.39 -9.17
N ASN A 135 1.98 4.58 -9.63
CA ASN A 135 0.69 5.04 -10.15
C ASN A 135 -0.16 5.62 -9.02
N THR A 136 -0.23 6.95 -8.93
CA THR A 136 -0.84 7.66 -7.80
C THR A 136 -2.13 8.36 -8.20
N TYR A 137 -3.23 8.03 -7.53
CA TYR A 137 -4.45 8.82 -7.56
C TYR A 137 -4.34 9.98 -6.57
N MET A 138 -4.33 11.22 -7.06
CA MET A 138 -4.34 12.41 -6.23
C MET A 138 -5.76 12.93 -6.05
N ASP A 139 -6.22 13.06 -4.80
CA ASP A 139 -7.54 13.60 -4.57
C ASP A 139 -7.64 15.11 -4.75
N ASN A 140 -8.23 15.59 -5.85
CA ASN A 140 -8.37 17.03 -6.03
C ASN A 140 -9.65 17.59 -5.41
N GLU A 141 -9.57 17.99 -4.14
CA GLU A 141 -10.70 18.57 -3.40
C GLU A 141 -11.32 19.82 -4.07
N ASP A 142 -10.54 20.64 -4.80
CA ASP A 142 -11.02 21.91 -5.39
C ASP A 142 -12.03 21.72 -6.53
N LEU A 143 -12.00 20.55 -7.16
CA LEU A 143 -12.85 20.24 -8.30
C LEU A 143 -14.17 19.60 -7.87
N LYS A 144 -14.36 19.36 -6.56
CA LYS A 144 -15.49 18.59 -6.05
C LYS A 144 -16.53 19.51 -5.41
N LYS A 145 -17.71 19.58 -6.06
CA LYS A 145 -18.91 20.23 -5.52
C LYS A 145 -19.88 19.14 -5.06
N GLY A 146 -20.08 19.00 -3.74
CA GLY A 146 -21.07 18.08 -3.17
C GLY A 146 -20.69 17.52 -1.79
N GLU A 147 -21.68 17.02 -1.04
CA GLU A 147 -21.49 16.46 0.31
C GLU A 147 -21.16 14.95 0.34
N GLN A 148 -21.24 14.26 -0.80
CA GLN A 148 -21.03 12.81 -0.90
C GLN A 148 -19.79 12.48 -1.73
N ILE A 149 -18.95 11.58 -1.20
CA ILE A 149 -17.85 10.94 -1.92
C ILE A 149 -18.39 10.40 -3.25
N SER A 150 -17.80 10.82 -4.37
CA SER A 150 -18.21 10.34 -5.68
C SER A 150 -17.94 8.84 -5.82
N LEU A 151 -18.75 8.12 -6.62
CA LEU A 151 -18.51 6.70 -6.92
C LEU A 151 -17.08 6.45 -7.42
N ALA A 152 -16.58 7.35 -8.28
CA ALA A 152 -15.21 7.30 -8.79
C ALA A 152 -14.15 7.40 -7.69
N LEU A 153 -14.39 8.22 -6.65
CA LEU A 153 -13.48 8.32 -5.52
C LEU A 153 -13.47 7.03 -4.68
N MET A 154 -14.65 6.45 -4.44
CA MET A 154 -14.74 5.16 -3.75
C MET A 154 -14.06 4.04 -4.52
N GLU A 155 -14.18 4.04 -5.85
CA GLU A 155 -13.48 3.09 -6.71
C GLU A 155 -11.97 3.30 -6.64
N ALA A 156 -11.48 4.54 -6.74
CA ALA A 156 -10.06 4.83 -6.61
C ALA A 156 -9.46 4.34 -5.28
N ILE A 157 -10.12 4.59 -4.15
CA ILE A 157 -9.68 4.08 -2.83
C ILE A 157 -9.68 2.54 -2.83
N LYS A 158 -10.68 1.91 -3.47
CA LYS A 158 -10.76 0.45 -3.53
C LYS A 158 -9.73 -0.17 -4.46
N GLU A 159 -9.40 0.50 -5.55
CA GLU A 159 -8.45 0.02 -6.55
C GLU A 159 -7.00 0.35 -6.17
N SER A 160 -6.80 1.07 -5.07
CA SER A 160 -5.48 1.40 -4.52
C SER A 160 -4.91 0.29 -3.64
N GLN A 161 -3.59 0.10 -3.69
CA GLN A 161 -2.87 -0.83 -2.81
C GLN A 161 -2.51 -0.20 -1.45
N MET A 162 -2.21 1.10 -1.46
CA MET A 162 -1.91 1.91 -0.30
C MET A 162 -2.68 3.23 -0.33
N ALA A 163 -3.00 3.77 0.84
CA ALA A 163 -3.43 5.15 1.01
C ALA A 163 -2.41 5.93 1.84
N ILE A 164 -1.94 7.05 1.31
CA ILE A 164 -1.18 8.06 2.05
C ILE A 164 -2.16 9.15 2.46
N VAL A 165 -2.27 9.41 3.77
CA VAL A 165 -3.17 10.42 4.32
C VAL A 165 -2.35 11.54 4.94
N VAL A 166 -2.39 12.73 4.33
CA VAL A 166 -1.64 13.90 4.76
C VAL A 166 -2.50 14.75 5.69
N PHE A 167 -2.37 14.50 7.00
CA PHE A 167 -2.98 15.31 8.04
C PHE A 167 -2.28 16.65 8.13
N SER A 168 -3.06 17.72 8.05
CA SER A 168 -2.63 19.12 8.14
C SER A 168 -3.59 19.86 9.07
N LYS A 169 -3.27 21.12 9.39
CA LYS A 169 -4.01 21.89 10.40
C LYS A 169 -5.52 21.90 10.17
N ASP A 170 -5.98 22.13 8.94
CA ASP A 170 -7.40 22.31 8.63
C ASP A 170 -8.04 21.06 8.02
N TYR A 171 -7.35 19.92 7.99
CA TYR A 171 -7.88 18.66 7.43
C TYR A 171 -9.23 18.27 8.07
N ALA A 172 -9.32 18.29 9.40
CA ALA A 172 -10.55 17.93 10.11
C ALA A 172 -11.70 18.94 9.93
N SER A 173 -11.41 20.15 9.42
CA SER A 173 -12.47 21.13 9.13
C SER A 173 -13.31 20.72 7.92
N SER A 174 -12.70 19.95 6.99
CA SER A 174 -13.36 19.45 5.79
C SER A 174 -14.14 18.17 6.08
N THR A 175 -15.47 18.24 5.99
CA THR A 175 -16.31 17.04 6.05
C THR A 175 -15.96 16.05 4.95
N TRP A 176 -15.41 16.51 3.83
CA TRP A 176 -14.96 15.65 2.74
C TRP A 176 -13.74 14.84 3.17
N CYS A 177 -12.68 15.49 3.65
CA CYS A 177 -11.48 14.81 4.16
C CYS A 177 -11.82 13.81 5.31
N LEU A 178 -12.80 14.14 6.16
CA LEU A 178 -13.30 13.25 7.21
C LEU A 178 -14.04 12.02 6.66
N GLU A 179 -14.83 12.19 5.60
CA GLU A 179 -15.45 11.07 4.91
C GLU A 179 -14.40 10.16 4.24
N GLU A 180 -13.38 10.76 3.63
CA GLU A 180 -12.30 10.02 2.97
C GLU A 180 -11.52 9.15 3.94
N VAL A 181 -11.05 9.73 5.06
CA VAL A 181 -10.29 8.95 6.05
C VAL A 181 -11.14 7.85 6.67
N ALA A 182 -12.43 8.11 6.90
CA ALA A 182 -13.35 7.08 7.37
C ALA A 182 -13.50 5.94 6.34
N LYS A 183 -13.54 6.26 5.05
CA LYS A 183 -13.64 5.25 4.00
C LYS A 183 -12.34 4.46 3.83
N ILE A 184 -11.19 5.13 3.90
CA ILE A 184 -9.87 4.52 3.85
C ILE A 184 -9.71 3.51 5.00
N MET A 185 -10.08 3.90 6.23
CA MET A 185 -10.01 3.00 7.38
C MET A 185 -10.98 1.82 7.27
N GLU A 186 -12.17 2.01 6.71
CA GLU A 186 -13.08 0.91 6.39
C GLU A 186 -12.44 -0.06 5.37
N CYS A 187 -11.80 0.45 4.32
CA CYS A 187 -11.10 -0.37 3.32
C CYS A 187 -9.88 -1.08 3.90
N LYS A 188 -9.16 -0.46 4.85
CA LYS A 188 -8.09 -1.11 5.61
C LYS A 188 -8.61 -2.33 6.36
N GLU A 189 -9.68 -2.17 7.13
CA GLU A 189 -10.27 -3.25 7.92
C GLU A 189 -10.84 -4.38 7.05
N LYS A 190 -11.56 -4.03 5.97
CA LYS A 190 -12.29 -5.02 5.16
C LYS A 190 -11.47 -5.66 4.04
N ARG A 191 -10.44 -4.98 3.53
CA ARG A 191 -9.73 -5.36 2.30
C ARG A 191 -8.21 -5.35 2.44
N GLY A 192 -7.69 -5.05 3.62
CA GLY A 192 -6.24 -5.05 3.86
C GLY A 192 -5.49 -3.89 3.20
N LEU A 193 -6.19 -2.78 2.86
CA LEU A 193 -5.55 -1.57 2.34
C LEU A 193 -4.44 -1.10 3.31
N MET A 194 -3.24 -0.89 2.79
CA MET A 194 -2.16 -0.30 3.58
C MET A 194 -2.44 1.19 3.77
N VAL A 195 -2.23 1.71 4.99
CA VAL A 195 -2.49 3.11 5.30
C VAL A 195 -1.26 3.70 5.95
N PHE A 196 -0.74 4.77 5.36
CA PHE A 196 0.44 5.48 5.83
C PHE A 196 0.08 6.94 6.15
N PRO A 197 -0.09 7.29 7.44
CA PRO A 197 -0.36 8.68 7.82
C PRO A 197 0.89 9.54 7.76
N VAL A 198 0.76 10.73 7.20
CA VAL A 198 1.75 11.80 7.23
C VAL A 198 1.18 12.95 8.04
N PHE A 199 1.85 13.31 9.12
CA PHE A 199 1.46 14.38 10.03
C PHE A 199 2.22 15.66 9.66
N TYR A 200 1.66 16.43 8.74
CA TYR A 200 2.24 17.66 8.19
C TYR A 200 1.96 18.85 9.12
N LYS A 201 2.99 19.28 9.86
CA LYS A 201 2.94 20.42 10.81
C LYS A 201 1.82 20.29 11.85
N VAL A 202 1.46 19.06 12.19
CA VAL A 202 0.51 18.69 13.24
C VAL A 202 1.06 17.49 13.98
N GLU A 203 0.78 17.37 15.27
CA GLU A 203 1.21 16.19 16.02
C GLU A 203 0.19 15.05 15.91
N PRO A 204 0.63 13.78 15.91
CA PRO A 204 -0.29 12.63 15.92
C PRO A 204 -1.31 12.66 17.06
N ARG A 205 -0.96 13.24 18.23
CA ARG A 205 -1.89 13.38 19.37
C ARG A 205 -3.05 14.32 19.08
N GLU A 206 -2.81 15.37 18.30
CA GLU A 206 -3.86 16.29 17.87
C GLU A 206 -4.84 15.54 16.97
N VAL A 207 -4.34 14.79 15.98
CA VAL A 207 -5.16 14.00 15.05
C VAL A 207 -6.05 12.99 15.79
N ARG A 208 -5.55 12.38 16.87
CA ARG A 208 -6.33 11.45 17.72
C ARG A 208 -7.48 12.11 18.48
N GLY A 209 -7.60 13.44 18.45
CA GLY A 209 -8.63 14.19 19.18
C GLY A 209 -8.38 14.25 20.68
N GLN A 210 -7.13 14.10 21.12
CA GLN A 210 -6.75 14.32 22.52
C GLN A 210 -6.66 15.82 22.78
N LYS A 211 -7.38 16.31 23.79
CA LYS A 211 -7.36 17.72 24.20
C LYS A 211 -5.93 18.17 24.50
N GLN A 212 -5.53 19.29 23.93
CA GLN A 212 -4.36 20.04 24.36
C GLN A 212 -4.74 21.22 25.28
N ASP A 213 -3.76 21.69 26.05
CA ASP A 213 -3.96 22.84 26.96
C ASP A 213 -4.03 24.18 26.22
N TYR A 214 -3.52 24.28 24.98
CA TYR A 214 -3.49 25.51 24.19
C TYR A 214 -3.54 25.25 22.67
N GLY A 215 -4.40 25.98 21.94
CA GLY A 215 -4.52 25.95 20.47
C GLY A 215 -5.80 25.30 19.95
N GLU A 216 -6.24 25.64 18.73
CA GLU A 216 -7.33 24.93 18.06
C GLU A 216 -6.83 23.54 17.62
N ASP A 217 -7.20 22.49 18.37
CA ASP A 217 -6.90 21.10 18.03
C ASP A 217 -8.05 20.43 17.26
N TYR A 218 -7.82 19.24 16.71
CA TYR A 218 -8.88 18.49 16.02
C TYR A 218 -10.05 18.15 16.95
N GLY A 219 -9.83 18.07 18.27
CA GLY A 219 -10.89 17.86 19.25
C GLY A 219 -11.90 19.00 19.25
N GLU A 220 -11.44 20.26 19.20
CA GLU A 220 -12.32 21.43 19.07
C GLU A 220 -13.06 21.44 17.73
N VAL A 221 -12.37 21.12 16.64
CA VAL A 221 -13.00 21.02 15.31
C VAL A 221 -14.09 19.94 15.29
N MET A 222 -13.81 18.78 15.90
CA MET A 222 -14.80 17.71 16.01
C MET A 222 -15.98 18.09 16.91
N ALA A 223 -15.77 18.91 17.96
CA ALA A 223 -16.86 19.45 18.76
C ALA A 223 -17.74 20.40 17.95
N LYS A 224 -17.16 21.24 17.07
CA LYS A 224 -17.93 22.07 16.12
C LYS A 224 -18.79 21.21 15.19
N HIS A 225 -18.28 20.07 14.72
CA HIS A 225 -19.06 19.11 13.93
C HIS A 225 -20.16 18.42 14.75
N GLU A 226 -19.94 18.09 16.02
CA GLU A 226 -21.00 17.57 16.92
C GLU A 226 -22.13 18.56 17.12
N VAL A 227 -21.84 19.86 17.23
CA VAL A 227 -22.87 20.91 17.30
C VAL A 227 -23.65 20.98 15.99
N LYS A 228 -22.95 20.90 14.85
CA LYS A 228 -23.57 21.02 13.52
C LYS A 228 -24.43 19.81 13.13
N PHE A 229 -23.96 18.60 13.41
CA PHE A 229 -24.59 17.35 12.94
C PHE A 229 -25.29 16.57 14.05
N GLY A 230 -25.16 16.98 15.31
CA GLY A 230 -25.68 16.29 16.48
C GLY A 230 -24.62 15.40 17.15
N LYS A 231 -24.58 15.43 18.48
CA LYS A 231 -23.63 14.65 19.30
C LYS A 231 -23.77 13.13 19.10
N ASP A 232 -24.98 12.66 18.85
CA ASP A 232 -25.28 11.25 18.61
C ASP A 232 -25.19 10.85 17.13
N SER A 233 -24.71 11.74 16.26
CA SER A 233 -24.56 11.46 14.83
C SER A 233 -23.58 10.33 14.58
N GLU A 234 -24.07 9.24 13.99
CA GLU A 234 -23.25 8.11 13.55
C GLU A 234 -22.13 8.54 12.59
N LYS A 235 -22.38 9.60 11.81
CA LYS A 235 -21.38 10.20 10.92
C LYS A 235 -20.17 10.73 11.72
N VAL A 236 -20.44 11.54 12.74
CA VAL A 236 -19.40 12.15 13.58
C VAL A 236 -18.66 11.11 14.42
N LYS A 237 -19.39 10.12 14.96
CA LYS A 237 -18.78 8.99 15.68
C LYS A 237 -17.81 8.21 14.79
N ARG A 238 -18.21 7.91 13.55
CA ARG A 238 -17.35 7.24 12.57
C ARG A 238 -16.10 8.05 12.24
N TRP A 239 -16.22 9.36 12.06
CA TRP A 239 -15.07 10.24 11.83
C TRP A 239 -14.10 10.24 13.01
N LYS A 240 -14.61 10.38 14.24
CA LYS A 240 -13.79 10.33 15.47
C LYS A 240 -13.05 8.99 15.59
N LYS A 241 -13.73 7.87 15.34
CA LYS A 241 -13.10 6.54 15.31
C LYS A 241 -11.99 6.48 14.25
N ALA A 242 -12.27 6.92 13.03
CA ALA A 242 -11.30 6.86 11.94
C ALA A 242 -10.03 7.69 12.26
N LEU A 243 -10.20 8.91 12.78
CA LEU A 243 -9.10 9.78 13.20
C LEU A 243 -8.28 9.20 14.37
N LEU A 244 -8.96 8.59 15.34
CA LEU A 244 -8.30 7.89 16.44
C LEU A 244 -7.47 6.72 15.91
N ASP A 245 -8.08 5.86 15.10
CA ASP A 245 -7.45 4.63 14.60
C ASP A 245 -6.26 4.94 13.68
N VAL A 246 -6.43 5.89 12.74
CA VAL A 246 -5.35 6.30 11.83
C VAL A 246 -4.23 7.02 12.57
N GLY A 247 -4.54 7.82 13.59
CA GLY A 247 -3.57 8.50 14.44
C GLY A 247 -2.79 7.58 15.39
N ASN A 248 -3.19 6.31 15.49
CA ASN A 248 -2.48 5.25 16.20
C ASN A 248 -1.57 4.42 15.28
N LEU A 249 -1.63 4.60 13.96
CA LEU A 249 -0.74 3.92 13.02
C LEU A 249 0.65 4.57 13.03
N SER A 250 1.68 3.77 12.76
CA SER A 250 3.02 4.28 12.46
C SER A 250 2.96 5.15 11.21
N GLY A 251 3.55 6.34 11.29
CA GLY A 251 3.57 7.30 10.19
C GLY A 251 4.73 8.27 10.28
N LEU A 252 4.76 9.24 9.36
CA LEU A 252 5.81 10.25 9.30
C LEU A 252 5.32 11.58 9.91
N HIS A 253 6.04 12.07 10.91
CA HIS A 253 5.89 13.45 11.36
C HIS A 253 6.76 14.37 10.50
N PHE A 254 6.14 15.35 9.84
CA PHE A 254 6.81 16.23 8.90
C PHE A 254 6.57 17.70 9.29
N VAL A 255 7.58 18.32 9.91
CA VAL A 255 7.53 19.73 10.34
C VAL A 255 8.25 20.63 9.32
N ASP A 256 9.47 20.24 8.94
CA ASP A 256 10.27 20.84 7.86
C ASP A 256 11.32 19.82 7.37
N GLY A 257 11.59 19.77 6.06
CA GLY A 257 12.54 18.81 5.47
C GLY A 257 12.38 18.57 3.97
N TYR A 258 13.20 17.69 3.40
CA TYR A 258 13.09 17.28 2.00
C TYR A 258 12.14 16.08 1.85
N VAL A 259 11.26 16.13 0.86
CA VAL A 259 10.29 15.06 0.55
C VAL A 259 10.96 13.73 0.18
N THR A 260 12.24 13.76 -0.20
CA THR A 260 13.05 12.56 -0.48
C THR A 260 13.12 11.59 0.69
N THR A 261 13.05 12.08 1.93
CA THR A 261 13.02 11.22 3.14
C THR A 261 11.74 10.40 3.25
N LEU A 262 10.61 10.96 2.78
CA LEU A 262 9.31 10.27 2.78
C LEU A 262 9.30 9.12 1.76
N LEU A 263 9.89 9.30 0.58
CA LEU A 263 9.96 8.23 -0.42
C LEU A 263 10.77 7.01 0.08
N LEU A 264 11.88 7.23 0.77
CA LEU A 264 12.69 6.13 1.32
C LEU A 264 11.96 5.29 2.37
N GLN A 265 10.91 5.83 3.00
CA GLN A 265 10.08 5.09 3.96
C GLN A 265 8.88 4.40 3.29
N LEU A 266 8.54 4.79 2.06
CA LEU A 266 7.45 4.22 1.28
C LEU A 266 7.93 3.10 0.32
N MET A 267 9.24 3.01 0.06
CA MET A 267 9.92 1.96 -0.72
C MET A 267 10.47 0.85 0.18
#